data_AF-A0AAV9LSL1-F1
#
_entry.id   AF-A0AAV9LSL1-F1
#
_cell.length_a   1.000
_cell.length_b   1.000
_cell.length_c   1.000
_cell.angle_alpha   90.00
_cell.angle_beta   90.00
_cell.angle_gamma   90.00
#
_symmetry.space_group_name_H-M   'P 1'
#
loop_
_entity.id
_entity.type
_entity.pdbx_description
1 polymer ?
#
loop_
_entity_poly.entity_id
_entity_poly.type
_entity_poly.pdbx_seq_one_letter_code
_entity_poly.pdbx_strand_id
1 'polypeptide(L)'
;MENKKSKGRQKIPIKKIEKQDNLYASFSKRRMNLYKKASDLVFECDVDIGMIFFSPIGNPFSFFHPNVDVVVSLAAHNREKVNELKSRLEELDTIEDIEIAKKQSYDGVIEARQKGWWESIEQLNADKVSTFEAWLETFVFNMQNRLNQLEIGASSSVLGFNV
;
A
#
# COMPACT_ATOMS: atom_id res chain seq x y z
N MET A 1 -51.09 -28.75 41.45
CA MET A 1 -50.26 -28.21 40.35
C MET A 1 -49.95 -26.75 40.67
N GLU A 2 -48.70 -26.41 40.96
CA GLU A 2 -48.31 -25.02 41.22
C GLU A 2 -48.37 -24.20 39.92
N ASN A 3 -49.23 -23.19 39.89
CA ASN A 3 -49.31 -22.27 38.76
C ASN A 3 -48.09 -21.35 38.73
N LYS A 4 -47.29 -21.40 37.66
CA LYS A 4 -46.17 -20.47 37.45
C LYS A 4 -46.67 -19.03 37.30
N LYS A 5 -46.14 -18.13 38.14
CA LYS A 5 -46.49 -16.69 38.17
C LYS A 5 -46.16 -15.93 36.88
N SER A 6 -45.21 -16.38 36.06
CA SER A 6 -44.89 -15.75 34.77
C SER A 6 -44.26 -16.72 33.76
N LYS A 7 -44.29 -16.34 32.48
CA LYS A 7 -43.63 -17.07 31.38
C LYS A 7 -42.09 -16.91 31.37
N GLY A 8 -41.51 -16.10 32.25
CA GLY A 8 -40.05 -15.84 32.26
C GLY A 8 -39.55 -15.10 31.00
N ARG A 9 -38.22 -15.11 30.79
CA ARG A 9 -37.60 -14.47 29.62
C ARG A 9 -37.96 -15.24 28.34
N GLN A 10 -38.59 -14.55 27.40
CA GLN A 10 -38.97 -15.11 26.10
C GLN A 10 -37.98 -14.66 25.02
N LYS A 11 -37.65 -15.56 24.09
CA LYS A 11 -36.87 -15.22 22.90
C LYS A 11 -37.74 -14.36 21.97
N ILE A 12 -37.16 -13.27 21.47
CA ILE A 12 -37.82 -12.37 20.50
C ILE A 12 -36.92 -12.21 19.27
N PRO A 13 -37.50 -12.00 18.07
CA PRO A 13 -36.72 -11.75 16.87
C PRO A 13 -35.96 -10.41 16.95
N ILE A 14 -34.80 -10.34 16.30
CA ILE A 14 -34.02 -9.09 16.15
C ILE A 14 -34.61 -8.29 14.99
N LYS A 15 -35.76 -7.66 15.27
CA LYS A 15 -36.46 -6.70 14.41
C LYS A 15 -37.12 -5.63 15.26
N LYS A 16 -37.69 -4.59 14.64
CA LYS A 16 -38.44 -3.55 15.34
C LYS A 16 -39.57 -4.18 16.18
N ILE A 17 -39.70 -3.75 17.43
CA ILE A 17 -40.81 -4.17 18.30
C ILE A 17 -41.99 -3.26 17.99
N GLU A 18 -43.06 -3.84 17.45
CA GLU A 18 -44.23 -3.08 16.99
C GLU A 18 -45.08 -2.54 18.15
N LYS A 19 -45.27 -3.34 19.22
CA LYS A 19 -46.04 -2.89 20.39
C LYS A 19 -45.25 -1.84 21.16
N GLN A 20 -45.77 -0.61 21.20
CA GLN A 20 -45.13 0.56 21.78
C GLN A 20 -44.70 0.37 23.24
N ASP A 21 -45.55 -0.18 24.11
CA ASP A 21 -45.19 -0.46 25.51
C ASP A 21 -43.99 -1.41 25.61
N ASN A 22 -43.98 -2.46 24.78
CA ASN A 22 -42.91 -3.44 24.75
C ASN A 22 -41.62 -2.81 24.20
N LEU A 23 -41.73 -1.92 23.21
CA LEU A 23 -40.62 -1.16 22.66
C LEU A 23 -39.99 -0.25 23.73
N TYR A 24 -40.80 0.50 24.48
CA TYR A 24 -40.36 1.42 25.53
C TYR A 24 -39.73 0.68 26.70
N ALA A 25 -40.37 -0.39 27.17
CA ALA A 25 -39.83 -1.25 28.20
C ALA A 25 -38.52 -1.93 27.77
N SER A 26 -38.45 -2.39 26.51
CA SER A 26 -37.24 -3.01 25.96
C SER A 26 -36.10 -2.02 25.80
N PHE A 27 -36.37 -0.81 25.30
CA PHE A 27 -35.38 0.26 25.21
C PHE A 27 -34.78 0.56 26.58
N SER A 28 -35.64 0.78 27.58
CA SER A 28 -35.20 1.09 28.95
C SER A 28 -34.33 -0.02 29.55
N LYS A 29 -34.76 -1.28 29.43
CA LYS A 29 -34.02 -2.44 29.95
C LYS A 29 -32.71 -2.68 29.20
N ARG A 30 -32.73 -2.62 27.86
CA ARG A 30 -31.53 -2.85 27.04
C ARG A 30 -30.51 -1.75 27.22
N ARG A 31 -30.92 -0.48 27.26
CA ARG A 31 -30.03 0.66 27.52
C ARG A 31 -29.33 0.52 28.87
N MET A 32 -30.09 0.22 29.93
CA MET A 32 -29.52 -0.02 31.26
C MET A 32 -28.51 -1.19 31.26
N ASN A 33 -28.85 -2.29 30.58
CA ASN A 33 -27.94 -3.43 30.47
C ASN A 33 -26.66 -3.08 29.68
N LEU A 34 -26.78 -2.27 28.61
CA LEU A 34 -25.64 -1.79 27.85
C LEU A 34 -24.73 -0.89 28.70
N TYR A 35 -25.29 0.00 29.53
CA TYR A 35 -24.49 0.82 30.44
C TYR A 35 -23.71 -0.03 31.44
N LYS A 36 -24.35 -1.06 32.02
CA LYS A 36 -23.65 -2.00 32.90
C LYS A 36 -22.51 -2.70 32.18
N LYS A 37 -22.75 -3.18 30.95
CA LYS A 37 -21.72 -3.84 30.16
C LYS A 37 -20.58 -2.91 29.74
N ALA A 38 -20.88 -1.66 29.41
CA ALA A 38 -19.87 -0.65 29.14
C ALA A 38 -19.03 -0.36 30.40
N SER A 39 -19.67 -0.26 31.56
CA SER A 39 -18.98 -0.09 32.84
C SER A 39 -18.11 -1.30 33.20
N ASP A 40 -18.60 -2.52 32.99
CA ASP A 40 -17.82 -3.75 33.18
C ASP A 40 -16.57 -3.70 32.27
N LEU A 41 -16.74 -3.32 30.99
CA LEU A 41 -15.64 -3.27 30.03
C LEU A 41 -14.60 -2.21 30.38
N VAL A 42 -15.04 -1.02 30.81
CA VAL A 42 -14.15 0.01 31.35
C VAL A 42 -13.34 -0.54 32.52
N PHE A 43 -13.99 -1.23 33.45
CA PHE A 43 -13.34 -1.77 34.64
C PHE A 43 -12.36 -2.91 34.31
N GLU A 44 -12.73 -3.82 33.41
CA GLU A 44 -11.92 -5.00 33.07
C GLU A 44 -10.79 -4.70 32.08
N CYS A 45 -11.00 -3.76 31.15
CA CYS A 45 -10.09 -3.51 30.04
C CYS A 45 -9.45 -2.12 30.02
N ASP A 46 -9.83 -1.22 30.93
CA ASP A 46 -9.32 0.16 31.01
C ASP A 46 -9.41 0.89 29.64
N VAL A 47 -10.63 0.97 29.11
CA VAL A 47 -10.91 1.51 27.77
C VAL A 47 -11.76 2.77 27.80
N ASP A 48 -11.48 3.68 26.89
CA ASP A 48 -12.33 4.83 26.59
C ASP A 48 -13.57 4.39 25.81
N ILE A 49 -14.76 4.75 26.27
CA ILE A 49 -16.03 4.36 25.65
C ILE A 49 -16.95 5.58 25.53
N GLY A 50 -17.54 5.75 24.34
CA GLY A 50 -18.66 6.66 24.10
C GLY A 50 -19.85 5.96 23.46
N MET A 51 -21.04 6.15 24.02
CA MET A 51 -22.29 5.63 23.48
C MET A 51 -23.39 6.70 23.49
N ILE A 52 -24.15 6.79 22.40
CA ILE A 52 -25.30 7.70 22.26
C ILE A 52 -26.50 6.89 21.75
N PHE A 53 -27.66 7.07 22.37
CA PHE A 53 -28.92 6.42 22.05
C PHE A 53 -30.02 7.48 21.96
N PHE A 54 -30.94 7.30 21.03
CA PHE A 54 -32.19 8.06 21.01
C PHE A 54 -33.32 7.13 21.43
N SER A 55 -34.15 7.58 22.37
CA SER A 55 -35.36 6.85 22.70
C SER A 55 -36.30 6.83 21.50
N PRO A 56 -37.29 5.92 21.49
CA PRO A 56 -38.36 5.94 20.50
C PRO A 56 -39.13 7.26 20.39
N ILE A 57 -39.02 8.16 21.39
CA ILE A 57 -39.66 9.49 21.43
C ILE A 57 -38.65 10.59 21.02
N GLY A 58 -37.39 10.24 20.74
CA GLY A 58 -36.35 11.17 20.31
C GLY A 58 -35.49 11.75 21.44
N ASN A 59 -35.70 11.34 22.69
CA ASN A 59 -34.88 11.82 23.80
C ASN A 59 -33.48 11.20 23.74
N PRO A 60 -32.41 12.02 23.77
CA PRO A 60 -31.04 11.52 23.77
C PRO A 60 -30.67 10.92 25.12
N PHE A 61 -29.86 9.87 25.09
CA PHE A 61 -29.24 9.23 26.23
C PHE A 61 -27.81 8.88 25.88
N SER A 62 -26.87 9.07 26.81
CA SER A 62 -25.46 8.81 26.54
C SER A 62 -24.75 8.15 27.71
N PHE A 63 -23.61 7.55 27.42
CA PHE A 63 -22.64 7.04 28.38
C PHE A 63 -21.25 7.34 27.83
N PHE A 64 -20.42 7.97 28.66
CA PHE A 64 -19.04 8.29 28.30
C PHE A 64 -18.11 7.96 29.46
N HIS A 65 -16.98 7.36 29.13
CA HIS A 65 -15.86 7.16 30.04
C HIS A 65 -14.56 7.47 29.27
N PRO A 66 -13.62 8.24 29.85
CA PRO A 66 -13.70 8.90 31.17
C PRO A 66 -14.66 10.10 31.20
N ASN A 67 -14.73 10.87 30.11
CA ASN A 67 -15.70 11.94 29.92
C ASN A 67 -15.93 12.18 28.42
N VAL A 68 -16.92 13.02 28.09
CA VAL A 68 -17.31 13.26 26.69
C VAL A 68 -16.21 13.95 25.88
N ASP A 69 -15.51 14.92 26.48
CA ASP A 69 -14.54 15.75 25.77
C ASP A 69 -13.32 14.94 25.34
N VAL A 70 -12.85 14.04 26.21
CA VAL A 70 -11.73 13.13 25.92
C VAL A 70 -12.11 12.19 24.78
N VAL A 71 -13.28 11.53 24.85
CA VAL A 71 -13.71 10.57 23.82
C VAL A 71 -13.94 11.26 22.47
N VAL A 72 -14.56 12.44 22.48
CA VAL A 72 -14.85 13.20 21.25
C VAL A 72 -13.57 13.76 20.63
N SER A 73 -12.67 14.32 21.43
CA SER A 73 -11.38 14.83 20.93
C SER A 73 -10.51 13.71 20.36
N LEU A 74 -10.45 12.55 21.01
CA LEU A 74 -9.75 11.38 20.50
C LEU A 74 -10.33 10.92 19.16
N ALA A 75 -11.65 10.85 19.04
CA ALA A 75 -12.31 10.48 17.78
C ALA A 75 -12.03 11.47 16.65
N ALA A 76 -12.03 12.78 16.95
CA ALA A 76 -11.69 13.83 15.99
C ALA A 76 -10.23 13.72 15.52
N HIS A 77 -9.29 13.59 16.46
CA HIS A 77 -7.88 13.44 16.16
C HIS A 77 -7.59 12.19 15.30
N ASN A 78 -8.19 11.05 15.67
CA ASN A 78 -8.05 9.82 14.90
C ASN A 78 -8.62 9.95 13.49
N ARG A 79 -9.73 10.69 13.32
CA ARG A 79 -10.29 10.97 12.00
C ARG A 79 -9.35 11.80 11.13
N GLU A 80 -8.73 12.83 11.69
CA GLU A 80 -7.73 13.65 10.98
C GLU A 80 -6.54 12.80 10.53
N LYS A 81 -6.00 11.98 11.44
CA LYS A 81 -4.89 11.08 11.13
C LYS A 81 -5.23 10.06 10.04
N VAL A 82 -6.45 9.52 10.05
CA VAL A 82 -6.93 8.63 8.97
C VAL A 82 -7.00 9.37 7.64
N ASN A 83 -7.45 10.62 7.63
CA ASN A 83 -7.50 11.42 6.41
C ASN A 83 -6.10 11.75 5.87
N GLU A 84 -5.16 12.09 6.75
CA GLU A 84 -3.75 12.30 6.38
C GLU A 84 -3.15 11.04 5.75
N LEU A 85 -3.35 9.87 6.37
CA LEU A 85 -2.86 8.60 5.85
C LEU A 85 -3.49 8.25 4.49
N LYS A 86 -4.76 8.59 4.27
CA LYS A 86 -5.40 8.42 2.96
C LYS A 86 -4.79 9.31 1.90
N SER A 87 -4.55 10.59 2.20
CA SER A 87 -3.88 11.51 1.27
C SER A 87 -2.49 11.01 0.89
N ARG A 88 -1.73 10.53 1.87
CA ARG A 88 -0.39 9.95 1.62
C ARG A 88 -0.44 8.67 0.80
N LEU A 89 -1.49 7.86 0.98
CA LEU A 89 -1.68 6.66 0.15
C LEU A 89 -1.96 7.04 -1.30
N GLU A 90 -2.83 8.03 -1.53
CA GLU A 90 -3.12 8.55 -2.88
C GLU A 90 -1.85 9.11 -3.56
N GLU A 91 -1.00 9.84 -2.82
CA GLU A 91 0.28 10.31 -3.34
C GLU A 91 1.21 9.15 -3.77
N LEU A 92 1.29 8.08 -2.97
CA LEU A 92 2.11 6.92 -3.31
C LEU A 92 1.60 6.18 -4.55
N ASP A 93 0.28 6.02 -4.68
CA ASP A 93 -0.32 5.41 -5.87
C ASP A 93 0.05 6.22 -7.13
N THR A 94 0.01 7.55 -7.06
CA THR A 94 0.43 8.39 -8.21
C THR A 94 1.91 8.26 -8.55
N ILE A 95 2.78 8.12 -7.54
CA ILE A 95 4.22 7.91 -7.76
C ILE A 95 4.46 6.55 -8.41
N GLU A 96 3.76 5.52 -7.97
CA GLU A 96 3.84 4.19 -8.56
C GLU A 96 3.41 4.21 -10.03
N ASP A 97 2.30 4.85 -10.36
CA ASP A 97 1.82 5.00 -11.74
C ASP A 97 2.85 5.72 -12.63
N ILE A 98 3.46 6.80 -12.13
CA ILE A 98 4.51 7.54 -12.84
C ILE A 98 5.72 6.64 -13.08
N GLU A 99 6.14 5.85 -12.10
CA GLU A 99 7.31 4.99 -12.21
C GLU A 99 7.07 3.81 -13.17
N ILE A 100 5.86 3.24 -13.15
CA ILE A 100 5.42 2.25 -14.14
C ILE A 100 5.47 2.85 -15.55
N ALA A 101 4.91 4.04 -15.74
CA ALA A 101 4.90 4.72 -17.04
C ALA A 101 6.33 5.04 -17.55
N LYS A 102 7.22 5.49 -16.66
CA LYS A 102 8.64 5.71 -17.00
C LYS A 102 9.32 4.42 -17.43
N LYS A 103 9.12 3.34 -16.68
CA LYS A 103 9.71 2.03 -17.01
C LYS A 103 9.24 1.56 -18.39
N GLN A 104 7.94 1.64 -18.66
CA GLN A 104 7.38 1.29 -19.96
C GLN A 104 7.96 2.16 -21.10
N SER A 105 8.16 3.47 -20.86
CA SER A 105 8.80 4.34 -21.84
C SER A 105 10.27 3.95 -22.10
N TYR A 106 11.03 3.62 -21.05
CA TYR A 106 12.42 3.17 -21.21
C TYR A 106 12.50 1.84 -21.98
N ASP A 107 11.66 0.87 -21.62
CA ASP A 107 11.58 -0.43 -22.28
C ASP A 107 11.23 -0.24 -23.78
N GLY A 108 10.26 0.62 -24.10
CA GLY A 108 9.89 0.92 -25.48
C GLY A 108 11.02 1.58 -26.30
N VAL A 109 11.82 2.45 -25.70
CA VAL A 109 13.01 3.05 -26.37
C VAL A 109 14.07 1.99 -26.66
N ILE A 110 14.32 1.08 -25.72
CA ILE A 110 15.29 -0.02 -25.89
C ILE A 110 14.83 -0.96 -27.01
N GLU A 111 13.56 -1.37 -26.99
CA GLU A 111 12.97 -2.24 -28.01
C GLU A 111 13.03 -1.59 -29.41
N ALA A 112 12.65 -0.31 -29.52
CA ALA A 112 12.71 0.42 -30.79
C ALA A 112 14.14 0.52 -31.34
N ARG A 113 15.13 0.77 -30.46
CA ARG A 113 16.55 0.81 -30.84
C ARG A 113 17.04 -0.55 -31.30
N GLN A 114 16.73 -1.62 -30.57
CA GLN A 114 17.12 -2.98 -30.96
C GLN A 114 16.52 -3.35 -32.31
N LYS A 115 15.22 -3.09 -32.50
CA LYS A 115 14.54 -3.36 -33.77
C LYS A 115 15.19 -2.61 -34.94
N GLY A 116 15.46 -1.31 -34.80
CA GLY A 116 16.12 -0.54 -35.85
C GLY A 116 17.56 -1.00 -36.16
N TRP A 117 18.28 -1.49 -35.15
CA TRP A 117 19.60 -2.10 -35.35
C TRP A 117 19.52 -3.40 -36.16
N TRP A 118 18.55 -4.27 -35.86
CA TRP A 118 18.33 -5.51 -36.62
C TRP A 118 17.85 -5.26 -38.06
N GLU A 119 16.91 -4.33 -38.26
CA GLU A 119 16.45 -3.93 -39.61
C GLU A 119 17.60 -3.40 -40.48
N SER A 120 18.57 -2.72 -39.87
CA SER A 120 19.77 -2.24 -40.58
C SER A 120 20.70 -3.38 -41.00
N ILE A 121 20.80 -4.44 -40.20
CA ILE A 121 21.59 -5.64 -40.53
C ILE A 121 20.91 -6.41 -41.68
N GLU A 122 19.59 -6.55 -41.66
CA GLU A 122 18.83 -7.27 -42.69
C GLU A 122 18.93 -6.61 -44.08
N GLN A 123 19.22 -5.31 -44.16
CA GLN A 123 19.40 -4.58 -45.41
C GLN A 123 20.81 -4.71 -46.02
N LEU A 124 21.74 -5.40 -45.36
CA LEU A 124 23.08 -5.64 -45.89
C LEU A 124 23.04 -6.73 -46.98
N ASN A 125 23.71 -6.47 -48.11
CA ASN A 125 23.92 -7.45 -49.17
C ASN A 125 25.34 -8.05 -49.10
N ALA A 126 25.58 -9.15 -49.83
CA ALA A 126 26.83 -9.91 -49.76
C ALA A 126 28.09 -9.03 -49.95
N ASP A 127 28.08 -8.10 -50.91
CA ASP A 127 29.22 -7.21 -51.17
C ASP A 127 29.53 -6.28 -49.99
N LYS A 128 28.49 -5.70 -49.35
CA LYS A 128 28.66 -4.84 -48.18
C LYS A 128 29.14 -5.62 -46.96
N VAL A 129 28.65 -6.85 -46.78
CA VAL A 129 29.09 -7.73 -45.69
C VAL A 129 30.56 -8.10 -45.85
N SER A 130 30.99 -8.51 -47.04
CA SER A 130 32.38 -8.86 -47.31
C SER A 130 33.32 -7.66 -47.15
N THR A 131 32.90 -6.47 -47.58
CA THR A 131 33.67 -5.23 -47.38
C THR A 131 33.84 -4.90 -45.89
N PHE A 132 32.77 -5.08 -45.11
CA PHE A 132 32.79 -4.82 -43.68
C PHE A 132 33.67 -5.83 -42.92
N GLU A 133 33.63 -7.11 -43.31
CA GLU A 133 34.48 -8.16 -42.77
C GLU A 133 35.97 -7.86 -42.97
N ALA A 134 36.39 -7.53 -44.21
CA ALA A 134 37.77 -7.16 -44.51
C ALA A 134 38.25 -5.93 -43.69
N TRP A 135 37.35 -4.97 -43.46
CA TRP A 135 37.63 -3.82 -42.60
C TRP A 135 37.83 -4.22 -41.14
N LEU A 136 37.00 -5.13 -40.60
CA LEU A 136 37.15 -5.66 -39.24
C LEU A 136 38.45 -6.44 -39.06
N GLU A 137 38.82 -7.29 -40.02
CA GLU A 137 40.10 -8.01 -39.99
C GLU A 137 41.28 -7.04 -39.93
N THR A 138 41.24 -5.99 -40.74
CA THR A 138 42.24 -4.92 -40.76
C THR A 138 42.29 -4.18 -39.42
N PHE A 139 41.13 -3.88 -38.83
CA PHE A 139 41.03 -3.20 -37.54
C PHE A 139 41.61 -4.05 -36.40
N VAL A 140 41.25 -5.34 -36.33
CA VAL A 140 41.77 -6.28 -35.34
C VAL A 140 43.29 -6.39 -35.46
N PHE A 141 43.80 -6.55 -36.68
CA PHE A 141 45.24 -6.56 -36.96
C PHE A 141 45.94 -5.29 -36.44
N ASN A 142 45.34 -4.12 -36.71
CA ASN A 142 45.88 -2.85 -36.22
C ASN A 142 45.89 -2.75 -34.69
N MET A 143 44.86 -3.27 -34.00
CA MET A 143 44.83 -3.31 -32.53
C MET A 143 45.88 -4.26 -31.97
N GLN A 144 46.06 -5.44 -32.56
CA GLN A 144 47.09 -6.40 -32.15
C GLN A 144 48.50 -5.83 -32.33
N ASN A 145 48.75 -5.14 -33.44
CA ASN A 145 50.02 -4.45 -33.65
C ASN A 145 50.27 -3.37 -32.61
N ARG A 146 49.25 -2.57 -32.27
CA ARG A 146 49.34 -1.56 -31.19
C ARG A 146 49.66 -2.22 -29.84
N LEU A 147 49.02 -3.34 -29.53
CA LEU A 147 49.26 -4.08 -28.30
C LEU A 147 50.70 -4.61 -28.22
N ASN A 148 51.19 -5.24 -29.31
CA ASN A 148 52.57 -5.73 -29.41
C ASN A 148 53.60 -4.59 -29.26
N GLN A 149 53.35 -3.42 -29.85
CA GLN A 149 54.25 -2.26 -29.71
C GLN A 149 54.33 -1.75 -28.27
N LEU A 150 53.21 -1.81 -27.52
CA LEU A 150 53.19 -1.44 -26.10
C LEU A 150 53.92 -2.47 -25.23
N GLU A 151 53.82 -3.77 -25.55
CA GLU A 151 54.55 -4.84 -24.84
C GLU A 151 56.06 -4.79 -25.10
N ILE A 152 56.48 -4.50 -26.33
CA ILE A 152 57.89 -4.34 -26.70
C ILE A 152 58.47 -3.05 -26.08
N GLY A 153 57.69 -1.96 -26.06
CA GLY A 153 58.08 -0.71 -25.41
C GLY A 153 58.28 -0.84 -23.90
N ALA A 154 57.44 -1.64 -23.23
CA ALA A 154 57.60 -1.94 -21.80
C ALA A 154 58.83 -2.81 -21.50
N SER A 155 59.21 -3.71 -22.42
CA SER A 155 60.42 -4.54 -22.28
C SER A 155 61.71 -3.75 -22.57
N SER A 156 61.66 -2.76 -23.47
CA SER A 156 62.83 -1.94 -23.81
C SER A 156 63.23 -0.94 -22.72
N SER A 157 62.34 -0.57 -21.80
CA SER A 157 62.70 0.26 -20.64
C SER A 157 63.46 -0.49 -19.53
N VAL A 158 63.55 -1.83 -19.60
CA VAL A 158 64.27 -2.65 -18.60
C VAL A 158 65.74 -2.90 -18.98
N LEU A 159 66.13 -2.63 -20.24
CA LEU A 159 67.50 -2.89 -20.72
C LEU A 159 68.44 -1.66 -20.68
N GLY A 160 68.03 -0.57 -20.02
CA GLY A 160 68.84 0.65 -19.87
C GLY A 160 69.65 0.76 -18.57
N PHE A 161 69.58 -0.23 -17.66
CA PHE A 161 70.34 -0.23 -16.42
C PHE A 161 71.06 -1.57 -16.23
N ASN A 162 72.27 -1.72 -16.79
CA ASN A 162 73.35 -2.48 -16.15
C ASN A 162 74.68 -2.30 -16.92
N VAL A 163 75.63 -1.71 -16.19
CA VAL A 163 77.10 -1.66 -16.33
C VAL A 163 77.70 -0.88 -17.52
#